data_AF-A0A944BCH0-F1
#
_entry.id   AF-A0A944BCH0-F1
#
_cell.length_a   1.000
_cell.length_b   1.000
_cell.length_c   1.000
_cell.angle_alpha   90.00
_cell.angle_beta   90.00
_cell.angle_gamma   90.00
#
_symmetry.space_group_name_H-M   'P 1'
#
loop_
_entity.id
_entity.type
_entity.pdbx_description
1 polymer ?
#
loop_
_entity_poly.entity_id
_entity_poly.type
_entity_poly.pdbx_seq_one_letter_code
_entity_poly.pdbx_strand_id
1 'polypeptide(L)'
;YKIKKMSRHVIIIGNGFDLFLGRKTKYSDFYKSDIYCPKDFPAPLIDYLNQWQPTRGLSDVKWFDFETELYNYSQINDNIKDPISQEEHKVLAFIKERNCPVSANEISDFLYVPSNESGEVYVLYNNPEVEIRELFLKQTVCNLEKMVERHLLSQTEDLKLYYLKDPVYAESKEVRDKEAFKKIKSGLRDYLLSQPFSHTNDEALRNRLNSIFEMDKFDQIEVFTFNYTDVPWPEKADVQYVHGKIKDDTIVIGTKEYNETNNSYKFLQKAMDDNFNPPAIIDSLLTLGNGDKVTFFGHSLGENDQQYFRDFIQARSSGVTYKNLTIEFVLKSLNDKQYTKMAIQDMSNYQLTSFQSKNKVIFKSSEDL
;
A
#
# COMPACT_ATOMS: atom_id res chain seq x y z
N TYR A 1 -37.85 19.78 -30.02
CA TYR A 1 -37.55 18.52 -29.30
C TYR A 1 -36.82 18.85 -28.01
N LYS A 2 -37.44 18.66 -26.83
CA LYS A 2 -36.71 18.70 -25.56
C LYS A 2 -35.97 17.37 -25.44
N ILE A 3 -34.63 17.40 -25.52
CA ILE A 3 -33.82 16.24 -25.20
C ILE A 3 -34.12 15.90 -23.74
N LYS A 4 -34.72 14.73 -23.49
CA LYS A 4 -34.94 14.23 -22.13
C LYS A 4 -33.55 14.02 -21.54
N LYS A 5 -33.21 14.77 -20.49
CA LYS A 5 -31.98 14.52 -19.73
C LYS A 5 -32.09 13.13 -19.11
N MET A 6 -31.17 12.24 -19.46
CA MET A 6 -31.09 10.90 -18.88
C MET A 6 -30.72 10.99 -17.40
N SER A 7 -31.39 10.21 -16.55
CA SER A 7 -31.04 10.14 -15.13
C SER A 7 -29.82 9.24 -14.92
N ARG A 8 -28.89 9.68 -14.09
CA ARG A 8 -27.65 8.95 -13.81
C ARG A 8 -27.54 8.54 -12.35
N HIS A 9 -26.98 7.37 -12.13
CA HIS A 9 -26.54 6.93 -10.80
C HIS A 9 -25.05 6.62 -10.83
N VAL A 10 -24.28 7.45 -10.13
CA VAL A 10 -22.85 7.23 -9.91
C VAL A 10 -22.65 6.47 -8.60
N ILE A 11 -21.96 5.35 -8.65
CA ILE A 11 -21.72 4.48 -7.51
C ILE A 11 -20.21 4.46 -7.24
N ILE A 12 -19.81 4.89 -6.05
CA ILE A 12 -18.43 4.89 -5.58
C ILE A 12 -18.26 3.72 -4.60
N ILE A 13 -17.39 2.78 -4.93
CA ILE A 13 -17.15 1.57 -4.16
C ILE A 13 -15.79 1.65 -3.47
N GLY A 14 -15.76 1.43 -2.16
CA GLY A 14 -14.52 1.26 -1.40
C GLY A 14 -14.46 -0.08 -0.66
N ASN A 15 -13.37 -0.30 0.08
CA ASN A 15 -13.04 -1.62 0.63
C ASN A 15 -14.14 -2.19 1.54
N GLY A 16 -14.93 -1.34 2.20
CA GLY A 16 -16.07 -1.78 3.01
C GLY A 16 -17.12 -2.57 2.21
N PHE A 17 -17.20 -2.41 0.89
CA PHE A 17 -18.04 -3.23 0.03
C PHE A 17 -17.54 -4.67 -0.11
N ASP A 18 -16.23 -4.88 -0.27
CA ASP A 18 -15.64 -6.22 -0.30
C ASP A 18 -15.87 -6.91 1.05
N LEU A 19 -15.71 -6.19 2.15
CA LEU A 19 -16.01 -6.70 3.49
C LEU A 19 -17.49 -7.05 3.68
N PHE A 20 -18.40 -6.24 3.12
CA PHE A 20 -19.84 -6.54 3.09
C PHE A 20 -20.15 -7.82 2.31
N LEU A 21 -19.41 -8.10 1.24
CA LEU A 21 -19.47 -9.37 0.51
C LEU A 21 -18.78 -10.53 1.25
N GLY A 22 -18.28 -10.32 2.47
CA GLY A 22 -17.59 -11.34 3.28
C GLY A 22 -16.15 -11.61 2.85
N ARG A 23 -15.55 -10.74 2.02
CA ARG A 23 -14.19 -10.92 1.51
C ARG A 23 -13.17 -10.50 2.57
N LYS A 24 -12.05 -11.22 2.64
CA LYS A 24 -10.91 -10.89 3.51
C LYS A 24 -9.97 -9.92 2.81
N THR A 25 -10.37 -8.66 2.74
CA THR A 25 -9.62 -7.60 2.05
C THR A 25 -9.16 -6.49 3.01
N LYS A 26 -9.19 -6.73 4.32
CA LYS A 26 -8.60 -5.78 5.27
C LYS A 26 -7.08 -5.80 5.12
N TYR A 27 -6.46 -4.64 5.35
CA TYR A 27 -5.01 -4.55 5.51
C TYR A 27 -4.49 -5.58 6.53
N SER A 28 -5.19 -5.71 7.66
CA SER A 28 -4.79 -6.64 8.72
C SER A 28 -4.88 -8.11 8.34
N ASP A 29 -5.76 -8.49 7.40
CA ASP A 29 -5.81 -9.86 6.90
C ASP A 29 -4.60 -10.15 5.98
N PHE A 30 -4.19 -9.17 5.17
CA PHE A 30 -2.97 -9.23 4.36
C PHE A 30 -1.71 -9.28 5.23
N TYR A 31 -1.55 -8.33 6.16
CA TYR A 31 -0.36 -8.22 7.02
C TYR A 31 -0.13 -9.46 7.88
N LYS A 32 -1.20 -10.12 8.34
CA LYS A 32 -1.12 -11.37 9.10
C LYS A 32 -0.71 -12.57 8.25
N SER A 33 -0.70 -12.45 6.92
CA SER A 33 -0.22 -13.54 6.08
C SER A 33 1.30 -13.58 6.03
N ASP A 34 1.89 -14.60 6.66
CA ASP A 34 3.33 -14.87 6.60
C ASP A 34 3.82 -15.28 5.20
N ILE A 35 2.90 -15.73 4.34
CA ILE A 35 3.22 -16.18 2.99
C ILE A 35 3.33 -15.00 2.02
N TYR A 36 2.43 -14.01 2.15
CA TYR A 36 2.29 -12.94 1.15
C TYR A 36 2.83 -11.59 1.61
N CYS A 37 2.79 -11.28 2.91
CA CYS A 37 3.33 -10.01 3.41
C CYS A 37 4.84 -10.15 3.67
N PRO A 38 5.71 -9.31 3.05
CA PRO A 38 7.16 -9.48 3.11
C PRO A 38 7.76 -8.94 4.43
N LYS A 39 7.29 -9.43 5.57
CA LYS A 39 7.66 -8.91 6.92
C LYS A 39 9.11 -9.13 7.29
N ASP A 40 9.76 -10.14 6.70
CA ASP A 40 11.17 -10.47 6.99
C ASP A 40 12.13 -9.92 5.92
N PHE A 41 11.64 -9.12 4.96
CA PHE A 41 12.50 -8.54 3.94
C PHE A 41 13.39 -7.45 4.56
N PRO A 42 14.73 -7.51 4.40
CA PRO A 42 15.69 -6.70 5.15
C PRO A 42 15.79 -5.27 4.59
N ALA A 43 14.74 -4.49 4.78
CA ALA A 43 14.65 -3.11 4.35
C ALA A 43 14.17 -2.22 5.48
N PRO A 44 14.73 -1.01 5.67
CA PRO A 44 14.29 -0.10 6.73
C PRO A 44 12.79 0.25 6.64
N LEU A 45 12.20 0.29 5.44
CA LEU A 45 10.75 0.44 5.27
C LEU A 45 9.95 -0.70 5.94
N ILE A 46 10.41 -1.94 5.80
CA ILE A 46 9.72 -3.11 6.39
C ILE A 46 9.86 -3.09 7.91
N ASP A 47 11.06 -2.84 8.41
CA ASP A 47 11.30 -2.70 9.85
C ASP A 47 10.43 -1.60 10.47
N TYR A 48 10.31 -0.47 9.77
CA TYR A 48 9.44 0.63 10.17
C TYR A 48 7.98 0.20 10.25
N LEU A 49 7.46 -0.43 9.19
CA LEU A 49 6.07 -0.89 9.12
C LEU A 49 5.76 -1.99 10.16
N ASN A 50 6.73 -2.84 10.48
CA ASN A 50 6.59 -3.88 11.52
C ASN A 50 6.55 -3.28 12.93
N GLN A 51 7.26 -2.17 13.16
CA GLN A 51 7.28 -1.44 14.43
C GLN A 51 6.13 -0.46 14.58
N TRP A 52 5.46 -0.12 13.48
CA TRP A 52 4.30 0.76 13.50
C TRP A 52 3.23 0.22 14.45
N GLN A 53 2.84 1.05 15.42
CA GLN A 53 1.77 0.75 16.38
C GLN A 53 0.56 1.65 16.10
N PRO A 54 -0.44 1.16 15.35
CA PRO A 54 -1.64 1.92 15.08
C PRO A 54 -2.39 2.25 16.36
N THR A 55 -2.85 3.49 16.49
CA THR A 55 -3.61 3.97 17.68
C THR A 55 -4.87 3.17 17.97
N ARG A 56 -5.49 2.58 16.94
CA ARG A 56 -6.70 1.75 17.03
C ARG A 56 -6.42 0.25 17.07
N GLY A 57 -5.15 -0.14 17.09
CA GLY A 57 -4.73 -1.53 16.96
C GLY A 57 -4.81 -2.05 15.53
N LEU A 58 -4.04 -3.10 15.23
CA LEU A 58 -3.88 -3.63 13.89
C LEU A 58 -5.20 -4.06 13.24
N SER A 59 -6.16 -4.60 14.00
CA SER A 59 -7.45 -5.07 13.46
C SER A 59 -8.29 -3.96 12.82
N ASP A 60 -8.11 -2.73 13.25
CA ASP A 60 -8.87 -1.56 12.81
C ASP A 60 -8.12 -0.70 11.78
N VAL A 61 -6.90 -1.10 11.42
CA VAL A 61 -6.11 -0.46 10.37
C VAL A 61 -6.80 -0.63 9.02
N LYS A 62 -6.98 0.49 8.34
CA LYS A 62 -7.51 0.57 6.98
C LYS A 62 -6.37 0.77 5.98
N TRP A 63 -6.64 0.51 4.71
CA TRP A 63 -5.66 0.72 3.64
C TRP A 63 -5.14 2.15 3.57
N PHE A 64 -6.00 3.15 3.79
CA PHE A 64 -5.55 4.54 3.80
C PHE A 64 -4.61 4.85 4.98
N ASP A 65 -4.77 4.18 6.14
CA ASP A 65 -3.86 4.38 7.28
C ASP A 65 -2.46 3.88 6.90
N PHE A 66 -2.37 2.72 6.24
CA PHE A 66 -1.11 2.20 5.69
C PHE A 66 -0.48 3.16 4.67
N GLU A 67 -1.27 3.70 3.75
CA GLU A 67 -0.76 4.67 2.78
C GLU A 67 -0.32 5.99 3.41
N THR A 68 -1.02 6.46 4.45
CA THR A 68 -0.56 7.60 5.27
C THR A 68 0.77 7.27 5.95
N GLU A 69 0.95 6.03 6.39
CA GLU A 69 2.19 5.61 7.04
C GLU A 69 3.37 5.52 6.07
N LEU A 70 3.14 5.14 4.82
CA LEU A 70 4.14 5.26 3.75
C LEU A 70 4.57 6.72 3.52
N TYR A 71 3.62 7.65 3.60
CA TYR A 71 3.92 9.09 3.53
C TYR A 71 4.76 9.53 4.73
N ASN A 72 4.39 9.13 5.95
CA ASN A 72 5.14 9.46 7.15
C ASN A 72 6.58 8.95 7.05
N TYR A 73 6.76 7.70 6.62
CA TYR A 73 8.07 7.11 6.39
C TYR A 73 8.92 7.94 5.44
N SER A 74 8.36 8.37 4.29
CA SER A 74 9.12 9.14 3.31
C SER A 74 9.62 10.48 3.87
N GLN A 75 8.91 11.06 4.85
CA GLN A 75 9.34 12.31 5.50
C GLN A 75 10.48 12.12 6.51
N ILE A 76 10.66 10.92 7.07
CA ILE A 76 11.61 10.67 8.16
C ILE A 76 12.70 9.64 7.82
N ASN A 77 12.70 9.09 6.60
CA ASN A 77 13.55 7.99 6.16
C ASN A 77 15.07 8.19 6.41
N ASP A 78 15.54 9.44 6.47
CA ASP A 78 16.94 9.75 6.76
C ASP A 78 17.35 9.46 8.21
N ASN A 79 16.38 9.43 9.12
CA ASN A 79 16.58 9.13 10.54
C ASN A 79 16.34 7.66 10.87
N ILE A 80 15.88 6.84 9.91
CA ILE A 80 15.61 5.43 10.14
C ILE A 80 16.91 4.63 9.99
N LYS A 81 17.19 3.81 11.00
CA LYS A 81 18.37 2.96 11.04
C LYS A 81 18.23 1.81 10.05
N ASP A 82 19.29 1.55 9.29
CA ASP A 82 19.39 0.38 8.41
C ASP A 82 19.47 -0.92 9.24
N PRO A 83 18.66 -1.96 8.95
CA PRO A 83 18.80 -3.29 9.57
C PRO A 83 20.15 -3.96 9.28
N ILE A 84 20.83 -3.55 8.20
CA ILE A 84 22.13 -4.08 7.79
C ILE A 84 23.22 -3.14 8.31
N SER A 85 24.16 -3.68 9.10
CA SER A 85 25.27 -2.88 9.66
C SER A 85 26.28 -2.47 8.58
N GLN A 86 27.13 -1.47 8.88
CA GLN A 86 28.18 -1.05 7.95
C GLN A 86 29.17 -2.18 7.65
N GLU A 87 29.48 -3.02 8.64
CA GLU A 87 30.34 -4.20 8.46
C GLU A 87 29.67 -5.25 7.58
N GLU A 88 28.37 -5.47 7.76
CA GLU A 88 27.60 -6.41 6.94
C GLU A 88 27.52 -5.92 5.49
N HIS A 89 27.33 -4.62 5.27
CA HIS A 89 27.41 -4.01 3.93
C HIS A 89 28.74 -4.29 3.23
N LYS A 90 29.88 -4.20 3.93
CA LYS A 90 31.19 -4.53 3.35
C LYS A 90 31.25 -5.99 2.91
N VAL A 91 30.72 -6.90 3.72
CA VAL A 91 30.65 -8.33 3.38
C VAL A 91 29.77 -8.57 2.17
N LEU A 92 28.56 -8.01 2.16
CA LEU A 92 27.60 -8.20 1.08
C LEU A 92 28.14 -7.62 -0.25
N ALA A 93 28.76 -6.45 -0.20
CA ALA A 93 29.42 -5.83 -1.36
C ALA A 93 30.55 -6.70 -1.91
N PHE A 94 31.43 -7.22 -1.03
CA PHE A 94 32.51 -8.12 -1.42
C PHE A 94 31.99 -9.39 -2.13
N ILE A 95 30.96 -10.03 -1.57
CA ILE A 95 30.35 -11.23 -2.17
C ILE A 95 29.72 -10.91 -3.53
N LYS A 96 29.01 -9.76 -3.63
CA LYS A 96 28.40 -9.30 -4.87
C LYS A 96 29.44 -9.08 -5.97
N GLU A 97 30.54 -8.40 -5.65
CA GLU A 97 31.62 -8.08 -6.60
C GLU A 97 32.34 -9.34 -7.10
N ARG A 98 32.57 -10.32 -6.21
CA ARG A 98 33.19 -11.60 -6.59
C ARG A 98 32.30 -12.40 -7.54
N ASN A 99 30.98 -12.25 -7.45
CA ASN A 99 29.99 -12.94 -8.28
C ASN A 99 30.18 -14.49 -8.30
N CYS A 100 30.67 -15.05 -7.19
CA CYS A 100 30.85 -16.48 -6.97
C CYS A 100 30.81 -16.78 -5.46
N PRO A 101 30.57 -18.05 -5.05
CA PRO A 101 30.61 -18.41 -3.63
C PRO A 101 32.01 -18.19 -3.03
N VAL A 102 32.06 -17.58 -1.84
CA VAL A 102 33.31 -17.23 -1.15
C VAL A 102 33.43 -17.94 0.21
N SER A 103 34.66 -18.20 0.64
CA SER A 103 34.92 -18.78 1.96
C SER A 103 34.96 -17.73 3.07
N ALA A 104 34.75 -18.17 4.32
CA ALA A 104 34.92 -17.30 5.49
C ALA A 104 36.35 -16.76 5.61
N ASN A 105 37.36 -17.52 5.16
CA ASN A 105 38.76 -17.07 5.14
C ASN A 105 38.93 -15.87 4.22
N GLU A 106 38.40 -15.93 3.00
CA GLU A 106 38.49 -14.82 2.04
C GLU A 106 37.82 -13.55 2.56
N ILE A 107 36.65 -13.68 3.20
CA ILE A 107 35.95 -12.54 3.80
C ILE A 107 36.74 -12.00 4.99
N SER A 108 37.25 -12.88 5.85
CA SER A 108 38.06 -12.53 7.01
C SER A 108 39.32 -11.76 6.58
N ASP A 109 40.03 -12.25 5.57
CA ASP A 109 41.23 -11.60 5.02
C ASP A 109 40.91 -10.24 4.41
N PHE A 110 39.75 -10.10 3.75
CA PHE A 110 39.29 -8.81 3.21
C PHE A 110 38.97 -7.79 4.30
N LEU A 111 38.30 -8.21 5.37
CA LEU A 111 37.89 -7.32 6.47
C LEU A 111 39.05 -6.98 7.43
N TYR A 112 40.09 -7.83 7.48
CA TYR A 112 41.20 -7.66 8.40
C TYR A 112 42.06 -6.46 8.00
N VAL A 113 42.01 -5.40 8.81
CA VAL A 113 42.92 -4.26 8.71
C VAL A 113 43.95 -4.36 9.85
N PRO A 114 45.24 -4.62 9.57
CA PRO A 114 46.26 -4.56 10.60
C PRO A 114 46.43 -3.10 11.05
N SER A 115 46.18 -2.79 12.33
CA SER A 115 46.35 -1.44 12.89
C SER A 115 47.47 -1.41 13.92
N ASN A 116 48.42 -0.48 13.77
CA ASN A 116 49.36 -0.09 14.82
C ASN A 116 49.11 1.39 15.11
N GLU A 117 48.89 1.79 16.37
CA GLU A 117 48.75 3.21 16.78
C GLU A 117 50.05 4.05 16.60
N SER A 118 51.11 3.48 16.02
CA SER A 118 52.38 4.18 15.78
C SER A 118 53.13 3.78 14.50
N GLY A 119 52.53 3.01 13.59
CA GLY A 119 53.13 2.77 12.26
C GLY A 119 54.46 2.02 12.20
N GLU A 120 54.93 1.40 13.30
CA GLU A 120 56.11 0.52 13.28
C GLU A 120 55.71 -0.94 13.51
N VAL A 121 56.18 -1.81 12.61
CA VAL A 121 55.94 -3.26 12.60
C VAL A 121 56.94 -3.93 13.54
N TYR A 122 56.46 -4.48 14.66
CA TYR A 122 57.27 -5.39 15.47
C TYR A 122 57.14 -6.82 14.94
N VAL A 123 58.27 -7.39 14.51
CA VAL A 123 58.42 -8.84 14.39
C VAL A 123 58.71 -9.38 15.78
N LEU A 124 57.73 -9.97 16.45
CA LEU A 124 57.94 -10.72 17.69
C LEU A 124 57.70 -12.21 17.44
N TYR A 125 58.80 -12.97 17.53
CA TYR A 125 58.85 -14.42 17.54
C TYR A 125 58.11 -14.96 18.78
N ASN A 126 56.78 -15.04 18.69
CA ASN A 126 55.82 -15.85 19.46
C ASN A 126 54.42 -15.35 19.04
N ASN A 127 53.90 -15.89 17.93
CA ASN A 127 53.09 -15.19 16.92
C ASN A 127 51.68 -14.75 17.40
N PRO A 128 51.51 -13.56 18.01
CA PRO A 128 50.21 -13.08 18.48
C PRO A 128 49.30 -12.75 17.30
N GLU A 129 49.90 -12.46 16.13
CA GLU A 129 49.19 -12.15 14.89
C GLU A 129 48.40 -13.35 14.36
N VAL A 130 48.92 -14.58 14.50
CA VAL A 130 48.21 -15.81 14.11
C VAL A 130 47.02 -16.07 15.03
N GLU A 131 47.21 -15.95 16.35
CA GLU A 131 46.10 -16.11 17.31
C GLU A 131 45.02 -15.03 17.12
N ILE A 132 45.41 -13.78 16.85
CA ILE A 132 44.49 -12.68 16.55
C ILE A 132 43.72 -12.94 15.25
N ARG A 133 44.40 -13.42 14.19
CA ARG A 133 43.75 -13.78 12.92
C ARG A 133 42.77 -14.93 13.08
N GLU A 134 43.10 -15.95 13.86
CA GLU A 134 42.18 -17.05 14.18
C GLU A 134 40.95 -16.57 14.96
N LEU A 135 41.13 -15.67 15.94
CA LEU A 135 40.02 -15.07 16.68
C LEU A 135 39.14 -14.22 15.78
N PHE A 136 39.74 -13.41 14.89
CA PHE A 136 39.01 -12.59 13.92
C PHE A 136 38.22 -13.45 12.94
N LEU A 137 38.81 -14.54 12.43
CA LEU A 137 38.12 -15.50 11.59
C LEU A 137 36.91 -16.13 12.30
N LYS A 138 37.07 -16.57 13.55
CA LYS A 138 35.94 -17.09 14.36
C LYS A 138 34.81 -16.07 14.50
N GLN A 139 35.15 -14.80 14.72
CA GLN A 139 34.16 -13.72 14.77
C GLN A 139 33.47 -13.50 13.42
N THR A 140 34.22 -13.50 12.32
CA THR A 140 33.68 -13.41 10.96
C THR A 140 32.71 -14.56 10.69
N VAL A 141 33.08 -15.81 11.00
CA VAL A 141 32.18 -16.98 10.84
C VAL A 141 30.89 -16.79 11.63
N CYS A 142 30.96 -16.38 12.90
CA CYS A 142 29.78 -16.13 13.72
C CYS A 142 28.86 -15.04 13.11
N ASN A 143 29.44 -13.97 12.56
CA ASN A 143 28.67 -12.91 11.90
C ASN A 143 28.01 -13.43 10.60
N LEU A 144 28.72 -14.23 9.82
CA LEU A 144 28.17 -14.84 8.59
C LEU A 144 27.03 -15.81 8.90
N GLU A 145 27.14 -16.61 9.96
CA GLU A 145 26.06 -17.51 10.42
C GLU A 145 24.79 -16.72 10.78
N LYS A 146 24.92 -15.59 11.51
CA LYS A 146 23.79 -14.69 11.78
C LYS A 146 23.17 -14.08 10.51
N MET A 147 23.98 -13.83 9.47
CA MET A 147 23.48 -13.36 8.17
C MET A 147 22.74 -14.47 7.40
N VAL A 148 23.16 -15.73 7.54
CA VAL A 148 22.45 -16.90 7.00
C VAL A 148 21.11 -17.10 7.73
N GLU A 149 21.10 -17.00 9.06
CA GLU A 149 19.87 -17.09 9.88
C GLU A 149 18.86 -16.00 9.50
N ARG A 150 19.32 -14.78 9.21
CA ARG A 150 18.49 -13.68 8.68
C ARG A 150 18.23 -13.76 7.17
N HIS A 151 18.59 -14.87 6.53
CA HIS A 151 18.36 -15.14 5.11
C HIS A 151 19.00 -14.15 4.12
N LEU A 152 20.01 -13.39 4.53
CA LEU A 152 20.78 -12.51 3.63
C LEU A 152 21.73 -13.33 2.76
N LEU A 153 22.30 -14.37 3.35
CA LEU A 153 23.24 -15.29 2.71
C LEU A 153 22.64 -16.69 2.63
N SER A 154 23.12 -17.45 1.66
CA SER A 154 22.99 -18.90 1.60
C SER A 154 24.37 -19.54 1.70
N GLN A 155 24.41 -20.79 2.17
CA GLN A 155 25.64 -21.53 2.39
C GLN A 155 25.60 -22.86 1.66
N THR A 156 26.71 -23.27 1.04
CA THR A 156 26.85 -24.61 0.46
C THR A 156 27.05 -25.66 1.56
N GLU A 157 26.37 -26.80 1.45
CA GLU A 157 26.42 -27.87 2.47
C GLU A 157 27.82 -28.46 2.65
N ASP A 158 28.57 -28.65 1.56
CA ASP A 158 29.84 -29.37 1.58
C ASP A 158 31.04 -28.52 2.02
N LEU A 159 31.14 -27.29 1.50
CA LEU A 159 32.34 -26.44 1.62
C LEU A 159 32.12 -25.20 2.48
N LYS A 160 30.92 -25.01 3.02
CA LYS A 160 30.54 -23.81 3.79
C LYS A 160 30.84 -22.50 3.07
N LEU A 161 30.69 -22.49 1.74
CA LEU A 161 30.87 -21.28 0.94
C LEU A 161 29.60 -20.43 0.99
N TYR A 162 29.78 -19.12 1.11
CA TYR A 162 28.71 -18.15 1.25
C TYR A 162 28.44 -17.43 -0.07
N TYR A 163 27.17 -17.22 -0.38
CA TYR A 163 26.73 -16.41 -1.51
C TYR A 163 25.48 -15.62 -1.15
N LEU A 164 25.24 -14.51 -1.88
CA LEU A 164 24.05 -13.69 -1.70
C LEU A 164 22.81 -14.46 -2.13
N LYS A 165 21.78 -14.47 -1.28
CA LYS A 165 20.49 -15.04 -1.64
C LYS A 165 19.74 -14.15 -2.65
N ASP A 166 19.91 -12.83 -2.55
CA ASP A 166 19.42 -11.84 -3.50
C ASP A 166 20.45 -10.69 -3.61
N PRO A 167 20.90 -10.30 -4.83
CA PRO A 167 21.83 -9.19 -5.02
C PRO A 167 21.36 -7.87 -4.41
N VAL A 168 20.04 -7.66 -4.27
CA VAL A 168 19.48 -6.42 -3.70
C VAL A 168 19.95 -6.18 -2.26
N TYR A 169 20.30 -7.23 -1.52
CA TYR A 169 20.71 -7.09 -0.12
C TYR A 169 21.99 -6.26 0.03
N ALA A 170 22.86 -6.26 -0.98
CA ALA A 170 24.09 -5.48 -1.02
C ALA A 170 23.90 -4.03 -1.53
N GLU A 171 22.67 -3.61 -1.84
CA GLU A 171 22.40 -2.27 -2.38
C GLU A 171 22.21 -1.21 -1.27
N SER A 172 21.92 0.03 -1.66
CA SER A 172 21.60 1.08 -0.69
C SER A 172 20.23 0.85 -0.01
N LYS A 173 19.98 1.58 1.09
CA LYS A 173 18.70 1.53 1.80
C LYS A 173 17.52 1.85 0.86
N GLU A 174 17.68 2.83 -0.01
CA GLU A 174 16.64 3.31 -0.93
C GLU A 174 16.29 2.25 -1.99
N VAL A 175 17.30 1.53 -2.49
CA VAL A 175 17.09 0.45 -3.46
C VAL A 175 16.36 -0.71 -2.79
N ARG A 176 16.75 -1.08 -1.56
CA ARG A 176 16.04 -2.11 -0.79
C ARG A 176 14.61 -1.70 -0.47
N ASP A 177 14.35 -0.46 -0.07
CA ASP A 177 12.99 0.02 0.19
C ASP A 177 12.12 0.02 -1.06
N LYS A 178 12.68 0.36 -2.23
CA LYS A 178 11.98 0.26 -3.51
C LYS A 178 11.61 -1.19 -3.84
N GLU A 179 12.52 -2.14 -3.63
CA GLU A 179 12.21 -3.57 -3.82
C GLU A 179 11.23 -4.09 -2.76
N ALA A 180 11.32 -3.64 -1.51
CA ALA A 180 10.37 -3.97 -0.46
C ALA A 180 8.95 -3.53 -0.84
N PHE A 181 8.80 -2.31 -1.36
CA PHE A 181 7.51 -1.81 -1.81
C PHE A 181 6.94 -2.60 -2.99
N LYS A 182 7.78 -3.01 -3.95
CA LYS A 182 7.36 -3.94 -5.02
C LYS A 182 6.91 -5.30 -4.47
N LYS A 183 7.60 -5.82 -3.45
CA LYS A 183 7.19 -7.06 -2.76
C LYS A 183 5.87 -6.91 -2.01
N ILE A 184 5.60 -5.75 -1.40
CA ILE A 184 4.29 -5.46 -0.79
C ILE A 184 3.19 -5.48 -1.85
N LYS A 185 3.41 -4.83 -3.01
CA LYS A 185 2.44 -4.80 -4.12
C LYS A 185 2.13 -6.20 -4.68
N SER A 186 3.16 -6.95 -5.04
CA SER A 186 3.03 -8.33 -5.56
C SER A 186 2.44 -9.27 -4.50
N GLY A 187 2.88 -9.16 -3.24
CA GLY A 187 2.31 -9.89 -2.12
C GLY A 187 0.81 -9.61 -1.93
N LEU A 188 0.39 -8.34 -1.98
CA LEU A 188 -1.03 -7.98 -1.87
C LEU A 188 -1.85 -8.58 -3.01
N ARG A 189 -1.34 -8.49 -4.24
CA ARG A 189 -1.96 -9.10 -5.41
C ARG A 189 -2.13 -10.61 -5.22
N ASP A 190 -1.07 -11.32 -4.88
CA ASP A 190 -1.10 -12.77 -4.73
C ASP A 190 -1.99 -13.21 -3.56
N TYR A 191 -1.97 -12.45 -2.46
CA TYR A 191 -2.88 -12.63 -1.34
C TYR A 191 -4.34 -12.55 -1.77
N LEU A 192 -4.72 -11.49 -2.48
CA LEU A 192 -6.09 -11.29 -2.94
C LEU A 192 -6.49 -12.34 -3.98
N LEU A 193 -5.61 -12.76 -4.89
CA LEU A 193 -5.88 -13.85 -5.84
C LEU A 193 -6.09 -15.20 -5.14
N SER A 194 -5.42 -15.42 -4.00
CA SER A 194 -5.56 -16.66 -3.23
C SER A 194 -6.85 -16.76 -2.42
N GLN A 195 -7.56 -15.65 -2.22
CA GLN A 195 -8.83 -15.69 -1.47
C GLN A 195 -9.92 -16.37 -2.32
N PRO A 196 -10.87 -17.08 -1.68
CA PRO A 196 -11.92 -17.80 -2.39
C PRO A 196 -12.96 -16.84 -2.97
N PHE A 197 -12.62 -16.21 -4.10
CA PHE A 197 -13.49 -15.33 -4.87
C PHE A 197 -14.01 -16.10 -6.09
N SER A 198 -15.12 -16.82 -5.92
CA SER A 198 -15.77 -17.61 -6.97
C SER A 198 -17.23 -17.12 -7.08
N HIS A 199 -17.85 -16.83 -8.21
CA HIS A 199 -17.50 -16.97 -9.63
C HIS A 199 -18.09 -15.79 -10.41
N THR A 200 -17.42 -15.39 -11.49
CA THR A 200 -18.03 -14.56 -12.56
C THR A 200 -19.27 -15.30 -13.08
N ASN A 201 -20.47 -14.73 -12.88
CA ASN A 201 -21.84 -15.26 -13.16
C ASN A 201 -22.73 -15.62 -11.96
N ASP A 202 -22.50 -15.03 -10.78
CA ASP A 202 -23.51 -15.08 -9.71
C ASP A 202 -24.71 -14.15 -10.02
N GLU A 203 -25.78 -14.73 -10.58
CA GLU A 203 -27.04 -14.02 -10.88
C GLU A 203 -27.73 -13.53 -9.60
N ALA A 204 -27.67 -14.28 -8.51
CA ALA A 204 -28.26 -13.88 -7.24
C ALA A 204 -27.56 -12.62 -6.70
N LEU A 205 -26.23 -12.57 -6.80
CA LEU A 205 -25.45 -11.38 -6.46
C LEU A 205 -25.80 -10.21 -7.38
N ARG A 206 -25.88 -10.41 -8.72
CA ARG A 206 -26.31 -9.35 -9.66
C ARG A 206 -27.66 -8.74 -9.28
N ASN A 207 -28.64 -9.60 -8.97
CA ASN A 207 -29.97 -9.17 -8.56
C ASN A 207 -29.93 -8.43 -7.21
N ARG A 208 -29.12 -8.90 -6.26
CA ARG A 208 -28.89 -8.20 -4.99
C ARG A 208 -28.27 -6.82 -5.22
N LEU A 209 -27.28 -6.69 -6.11
CA LEU A 209 -26.67 -5.40 -6.45
C LEU A 209 -27.67 -4.45 -7.13
N ASN A 210 -28.43 -4.94 -8.10
CA ASN A 210 -29.52 -4.16 -8.72
C ASN A 210 -30.49 -3.62 -7.67
N SER A 211 -30.87 -4.44 -6.69
CA SER A 211 -31.76 -4.06 -5.59
C SER A 211 -31.12 -3.04 -4.64
N ILE A 212 -29.90 -3.31 -4.16
CA ILE A 212 -29.17 -2.43 -3.22
C ILE A 212 -29.01 -1.02 -3.79
N PHE A 213 -28.64 -0.92 -5.07
CA PHE A 213 -28.37 0.35 -5.72
C PHE A 213 -29.60 0.94 -6.42
N GLU A 214 -30.72 0.22 -6.47
CA GLU A 214 -31.94 0.63 -7.17
C GLU A 214 -31.69 0.94 -8.65
N MET A 215 -30.81 0.17 -9.29
CA MET A 215 -30.26 0.52 -10.61
C MET A 215 -31.34 0.62 -11.70
N ASP A 216 -32.48 -0.05 -11.56
CA ASP A 216 -33.58 -0.01 -12.55
C ASP A 216 -34.30 1.33 -12.60
N LYS A 217 -34.04 2.23 -11.64
CA LYS A 217 -34.63 3.58 -11.60
C LYS A 217 -33.86 4.61 -12.42
N PHE A 218 -32.71 4.24 -12.98
CA PHE A 218 -31.79 5.16 -13.66
C PHE A 218 -31.51 4.71 -15.09
N ASP A 219 -31.41 5.68 -15.99
CA ASP A 219 -31.12 5.43 -17.40
C ASP A 219 -29.64 5.03 -17.60
N GLN A 220 -28.72 5.53 -16.76
CA GLN A 220 -27.28 5.22 -16.81
C GLN A 220 -26.72 4.92 -15.42
N ILE A 221 -25.86 3.90 -15.34
CA ILE A 221 -25.17 3.47 -14.12
C ILE A 221 -23.66 3.52 -14.36
N GLU A 222 -22.97 4.33 -13.58
CA GLU A 222 -21.51 4.45 -13.58
C GLU A 222 -20.99 3.95 -12.24
N VAL A 223 -20.03 3.02 -12.23
CA VAL A 223 -19.45 2.44 -11.03
C VAL A 223 -17.95 2.73 -11.02
N PHE A 224 -17.49 3.50 -10.04
CA PHE A 224 -16.07 3.72 -9.78
C PHE A 224 -15.67 2.93 -8.55
N THR A 225 -14.82 1.92 -8.75
CA THR A 225 -14.36 1.04 -7.67
C THR A 225 -12.90 1.31 -7.31
N PHE A 226 -12.67 1.53 -6.02
CA PHE A 226 -11.35 1.59 -5.39
C PHE A 226 -10.87 0.20 -4.94
N ASN A 227 -11.72 -0.82 -5.06
CA ASN A 227 -11.36 -2.21 -4.77
C ASN A 227 -10.73 -2.83 -6.01
N TYR A 228 -9.71 -3.65 -5.81
CA TYR A 228 -9.01 -4.36 -6.88
C TYR A 228 -9.76 -5.61 -7.37
N THR A 229 -10.73 -6.08 -6.61
CA THR A 229 -11.41 -7.36 -6.82
C THR A 229 -12.56 -7.25 -7.82
N ASP A 230 -12.86 -8.35 -8.52
CA ASP A 230 -13.97 -8.41 -9.45
C ASP A 230 -15.30 -8.69 -8.74
N VAL A 231 -16.36 -8.05 -9.24
CA VAL A 231 -17.74 -8.20 -8.76
C VAL A 231 -18.60 -8.41 -10.01
N PRO A 232 -19.54 -9.37 -10.01
CA PRO A 232 -20.42 -9.59 -11.15
C PRO A 232 -21.48 -8.47 -11.17
N TRP A 233 -21.11 -7.31 -11.68
CA TRP A 233 -22.04 -6.20 -11.89
C TRP A 233 -23.08 -6.55 -12.97
N PRO A 234 -24.30 -5.98 -12.90
CA PRO A 234 -25.28 -6.04 -13.99
C PRO A 234 -24.72 -5.42 -15.28
N GLU A 235 -25.11 -5.95 -16.46
CA GLU A 235 -24.54 -5.55 -17.77
C GLU A 235 -24.67 -4.05 -18.08
N LYS A 236 -25.70 -3.39 -17.55
CA LYS A 236 -25.93 -1.94 -17.74
C LYS A 236 -24.98 -1.05 -16.93
N ALA A 237 -24.20 -1.62 -16.01
CA ALA A 237 -23.26 -0.88 -15.18
C ALA A 237 -21.92 -0.71 -15.93
N ASP A 238 -21.53 0.54 -16.16
CA ASP A 238 -20.19 0.87 -16.64
C ASP A 238 -19.22 0.90 -15.46
N VAL A 239 -18.32 -0.08 -15.37
CA VAL A 239 -17.44 -0.30 -14.21
C VAL A 239 -16.02 0.13 -14.53
N GLN A 240 -15.50 1.08 -13.76
CA GLN A 240 -14.18 1.65 -13.90
C GLN A 240 -13.38 1.49 -12.60
N TYR A 241 -12.14 1.02 -12.72
CA TYR A 241 -11.26 0.74 -11.59
C TYR A 241 -10.32 1.91 -11.35
N VAL A 242 -10.44 2.57 -10.20
CA VAL A 242 -9.72 3.82 -9.90
C VAL A 242 -8.23 3.57 -9.67
N HIS A 243 -7.91 2.48 -8.99
CA HIS A 243 -6.53 2.08 -8.65
C HIS A 243 -6.15 0.76 -9.33
N GLY A 244 -6.70 0.53 -10.53
CA GLY A 244 -6.47 -0.68 -11.30
C GLY A 244 -7.12 -1.93 -10.72
N LYS A 245 -6.80 -3.06 -11.36
CA LYS A 245 -7.53 -4.32 -11.22
C LYS A 245 -6.56 -5.49 -11.04
N ILE A 246 -6.91 -6.38 -10.11
CA ILE A 246 -6.04 -7.52 -9.75
C ILE A 246 -5.79 -8.48 -10.91
N LYS A 247 -6.80 -8.77 -11.73
CA LYS A 247 -6.68 -9.72 -12.84
C LYS A 247 -5.81 -9.20 -13.98
N ASP A 248 -5.69 -7.88 -14.08
CA ASP A 248 -4.97 -7.21 -15.15
C ASP A 248 -3.54 -6.86 -14.70
N ASP A 249 -3.18 -7.18 -13.45
CA ASP A 249 -1.89 -6.85 -12.84
C ASP A 249 -1.60 -5.33 -12.79
N THR A 250 -2.64 -4.52 -12.60
CA THR A 250 -2.57 -3.06 -12.63
C THR A 250 -2.80 -2.40 -11.27
N ILE A 251 -2.69 -3.15 -10.18
CA ILE A 251 -2.94 -2.64 -8.81
C ILE A 251 -2.03 -1.44 -8.51
N VAL A 252 -2.65 -0.30 -8.18
CA VAL A 252 -1.96 0.90 -7.71
C VAL A 252 -2.21 1.10 -6.24
N ILE A 253 -1.14 1.14 -5.45
CA ILE A 253 -1.16 1.49 -4.03
C ILE A 253 -0.01 2.46 -3.77
N GLY A 254 -0.20 3.38 -2.84
CA GLY A 254 0.80 4.38 -2.52
C GLY A 254 0.20 5.62 -1.88
N THR A 255 1.04 6.63 -1.67
CA THR A 255 0.65 7.88 -1.05
C THR A 255 -0.03 8.82 -2.04
N LYS A 256 -0.69 9.86 -1.53
CA LYS A 256 -0.97 11.08 -2.31
C LYS A 256 0.32 11.74 -2.79
N GLU A 257 0.18 12.72 -3.68
CA GLU A 257 1.29 13.55 -4.12
C GLU A 257 1.75 14.49 -2.99
N TYR A 258 3.06 14.70 -2.91
CA TYR A 258 3.67 15.68 -2.03
C TYR A 258 5.00 16.16 -2.60
N ASN A 259 5.41 17.35 -2.20
CA ASN A 259 6.69 17.92 -2.61
C ASN A 259 7.83 17.26 -1.84
N GLU A 260 8.33 16.16 -2.38
CA GLU A 260 9.53 15.51 -1.88
C GLU A 260 10.77 16.23 -2.41
N THR A 261 11.55 16.81 -1.49
CA THR A 261 12.77 17.57 -1.83
C THR A 261 13.90 16.65 -2.29
N ASN A 262 13.92 15.40 -1.84
CA ASN A 262 14.89 14.38 -2.20
C ASN A 262 14.18 13.32 -3.04
N ASN A 263 14.42 13.22 -4.36
CA ASN A 263 13.62 12.37 -5.28
C ASN A 263 13.60 10.85 -4.96
N SER A 264 14.29 10.40 -3.92
CA SER A 264 14.56 9.00 -3.61
C SER A 264 13.33 8.16 -3.26
N TYR A 265 12.26 8.73 -2.69
CA TYR A 265 11.05 7.99 -2.31
C TYR A 265 9.80 8.36 -3.12
N LYS A 266 9.97 9.06 -4.25
CA LYS A 266 8.84 9.38 -5.13
C LYS A 266 8.12 8.14 -5.64
N PHE A 267 8.81 6.99 -5.67
CA PHE A 267 8.22 5.70 -6.04
C PHE A 267 7.07 5.25 -5.12
N LEU A 268 6.93 5.83 -3.91
CA LEU A 268 5.81 5.57 -3.01
C LEU A 268 4.53 6.33 -3.43
N GLN A 269 4.64 7.37 -4.27
CA GLN A 269 3.50 8.16 -4.73
C GLN A 269 2.74 7.40 -5.82
N LYS A 270 1.40 7.37 -5.73
CA LYS A 270 0.56 6.69 -6.74
C LYS A 270 0.81 7.20 -8.16
N ALA A 271 0.98 8.52 -8.31
CA ALA A 271 1.21 9.17 -9.60
C ALA A 271 2.50 8.74 -10.31
N MET A 272 3.43 8.10 -9.60
CA MET A 272 4.70 7.60 -10.14
C MET A 272 4.63 6.11 -10.52
N ASP A 273 3.47 5.47 -10.34
CA ASP A 273 3.22 4.11 -10.81
C ASP A 273 2.85 4.11 -12.29
N ASP A 274 3.48 3.25 -13.10
CA ASP A 274 3.22 3.16 -14.54
C ASP A 274 1.78 2.76 -14.88
N ASN A 275 1.08 2.09 -13.94
CA ASN A 275 -0.32 1.72 -14.08
C ASN A 275 -1.29 2.81 -13.59
N PHE A 276 -0.80 3.94 -13.09
CA PHE A 276 -1.65 5.03 -12.61
C PHE A 276 -2.34 5.73 -13.79
N ASN A 277 -3.60 5.39 -13.98
CA ASN A 277 -4.47 5.99 -14.99
C ASN A 277 -5.89 6.14 -14.41
N PRO A 278 -6.09 7.10 -13.48
CA PRO A 278 -7.39 7.25 -12.82
C PRO A 278 -8.47 7.69 -13.83
N PRO A 279 -9.69 7.15 -13.73
CA PRO A 279 -10.80 7.56 -14.59
C PRO A 279 -11.26 8.99 -14.31
N ALA A 280 -12.07 9.56 -15.22
CA ALA A 280 -12.62 10.91 -15.12
C ALA A 280 -13.77 11.04 -14.08
N ILE A 281 -13.53 10.56 -12.85
CA ILE A 281 -14.50 10.55 -11.73
C ILE A 281 -14.99 11.97 -11.44
N ILE A 282 -14.07 12.94 -11.42
CA ILE A 282 -14.36 14.34 -11.09
C ILE A 282 -15.38 14.92 -12.07
N ASP A 283 -15.19 14.70 -13.38
CA ASP A 283 -16.10 15.18 -14.41
C ASP A 283 -17.48 14.51 -14.30
N SER A 284 -17.51 13.20 -14.06
CA SER A 284 -18.76 12.47 -13.86
C SER A 284 -19.55 13.02 -12.67
N LEU A 285 -18.88 13.28 -11.54
CA LEU A 285 -19.48 13.83 -10.33
C LEU A 285 -19.94 15.29 -10.47
N LEU A 286 -19.12 16.16 -11.06
CA LEU A 286 -19.41 17.60 -11.20
C LEU A 286 -20.60 17.88 -12.12
N THR A 287 -20.87 16.98 -13.07
CA THR A 287 -21.97 17.11 -14.02
C THR A 287 -23.33 16.61 -13.49
N LEU A 288 -23.37 16.03 -12.27
CA LEU A 288 -24.60 15.55 -11.65
C LEU A 288 -25.54 16.69 -11.25
N GLY A 289 -26.84 16.41 -11.26
CA GLY A 289 -27.88 17.38 -10.95
C GLY A 289 -29.21 16.78 -10.50
N ASN A 290 -30.30 17.53 -10.70
CA ASN A 290 -31.65 17.07 -10.36
C ASN A 290 -31.98 15.79 -11.13
N GLY A 291 -32.55 14.81 -10.42
CA GLY A 291 -32.90 13.49 -10.95
C GLY A 291 -31.75 12.48 -10.95
N ASP A 292 -30.52 12.94 -10.68
CA ASP A 292 -29.35 12.07 -10.55
C ASP A 292 -29.14 11.64 -9.09
N LYS A 293 -28.32 10.62 -8.90
CA LYS A 293 -27.95 10.09 -7.59
C LYS A 293 -26.46 9.76 -7.55
N VAL A 294 -25.84 9.96 -6.39
CA VAL A 294 -24.52 9.38 -6.09
C VAL A 294 -24.61 8.52 -4.83
N THR A 295 -24.03 7.32 -4.86
CA THR A 295 -23.96 6.42 -3.69
C THR A 295 -22.51 6.07 -3.41
N PHE A 296 -22.02 6.37 -2.21
CA PHE A 296 -20.75 5.89 -1.68
C PHE A 296 -21.01 4.65 -0.84
N PHE A 297 -20.50 3.49 -1.25
CA PHE A 297 -20.65 2.24 -0.51
C PHE A 297 -19.29 1.80 0.06
N GLY A 298 -19.19 1.75 1.39
CA GLY A 298 -18.02 1.19 2.08
C GLY A 298 -16.72 1.96 1.83
N HIS A 299 -16.80 3.17 1.27
CA HIS A 299 -15.67 4.04 1.03
C HIS A 299 -15.40 4.91 2.26
N SER A 300 -14.16 4.96 2.74
CA SER A 300 -13.81 5.69 3.98
C SER A 300 -13.63 7.20 3.79
N LEU A 301 -13.58 7.68 2.54
CA LEU A 301 -13.19 9.06 2.19
C LEU A 301 -11.86 9.43 2.85
N GLY A 302 -10.92 8.48 2.87
CA GLY A 302 -9.61 8.63 3.49
C GLY A 302 -8.81 9.74 2.81
N GLU A 303 -7.85 10.32 3.54
CA GLU A 303 -7.13 11.52 3.12
C GLU A 303 -6.50 11.39 1.72
N ASN A 304 -5.91 10.24 1.40
CA ASN A 304 -5.27 10.01 0.11
C ASN A 304 -6.23 10.00 -1.09
N ASP A 305 -7.51 9.68 -0.86
CA ASP A 305 -8.52 9.62 -1.92
C ASP A 305 -9.38 10.90 -2.00
N GLN A 306 -9.18 11.85 -1.08
CA GLN A 306 -9.96 13.10 -1.06
C GLN A 306 -9.79 13.91 -2.34
N GLN A 307 -8.68 13.76 -3.07
CA GLN A 307 -8.44 14.46 -4.34
C GLN A 307 -9.54 14.18 -5.38
N TYR A 308 -10.14 12.99 -5.38
CA TYR A 308 -11.21 12.63 -6.33
C TYR A 308 -12.57 13.27 -5.99
N PHE A 309 -12.75 13.71 -4.74
CA PHE A 309 -14.06 14.15 -4.25
C PHE A 309 -14.07 15.61 -3.80
N ARG A 310 -12.91 16.23 -3.55
CA ARG A 310 -12.81 17.58 -3.00
C ARG A 310 -13.57 18.59 -3.85
N ASP A 311 -13.31 18.64 -5.14
CA ASP A 311 -13.94 19.61 -6.05
C ASP A 311 -15.45 19.42 -6.12
N PHE A 312 -15.90 18.16 -6.20
CA PHE A 312 -17.32 17.81 -6.13
C PHE A 312 -17.94 18.31 -4.83
N ILE A 313 -17.39 17.94 -3.68
CA ILE A 313 -17.92 18.32 -2.36
C ILE A 313 -17.91 19.84 -2.19
N GLN A 314 -16.88 20.54 -2.63
CA GLN A 314 -16.80 22.00 -2.59
C GLN A 314 -17.86 22.64 -3.49
N ALA A 315 -18.00 22.19 -4.74
CA ALA A 315 -19.04 22.68 -5.66
C ALA A 315 -20.45 22.44 -5.10
N ARG A 316 -20.67 21.30 -4.45
CA ARG A 316 -21.93 20.96 -3.76
C ARG A 316 -22.17 21.77 -2.49
N SER A 317 -21.15 22.44 -1.96
CA SER A 317 -21.21 23.27 -0.75
C SER A 317 -21.36 24.76 -1.08
N SER A 318 -20.69 25.26 -2.12
CA SER A 318 -20.56 26.69 -2.41
C SER A 318 -21.61 27.25 -3.39
N GLY A 319 -22.17 26.45 -4.30
CA GLY A 319 -22.97 26.94 -5.45
C GLY A 319 -24.27 27.69 -5.13
N VAL A 320 -24.63 28.65 -6.00
CA VAL A 320 -25.85 29.50 -5.95
C VAL A 320 -27.08 28.81 -6.56
N THR A 321 -26.89 27.78 -7.39
CA THR A 321 -27.98 27.05 -8.07
C THR A 321 -28.35 25.76 -7.34
N TYR A 322 -29.58 25.73 -6.79
CA TYR A 322 -30.16 24.61 -6.05
C TYR A 322 -30.50 23.43 -6.99
N LYS A 323 -29.55 22.53 -7.19
CA LYS A 323 -29.87 21.18 -7.68
C LYS A 323 -29.95 20.26 -6.47
N ASN A 324 -31.13 19.72 -6.14
CA ASN A 324 -31.32 18.80 -5.02
C ASN A 324 -30.82 17.40 -5.38
N LEU A 325 -29.50 17.24 -5.46
CA LEU A 325 -28.85 15.96 -5.75
C LEU A 325 -29.04 15.01 -4.56
N THR A 326 -29.35 13.74 -4.84
CA THR A 326 -29.37 12.70 -3.81
C THR A 326 -27.96 12.15 -3.63
N ILE A 327 -27.42 12.26 -2.41
CA ILE A 327 -26.09 11.78 -2.04
C ILE A 327 -26.27 10.77 -0.91
N GLU A 328 -25.98 9.50 -1.19
CA GLU A 328 -26.16 8.41 -0.26
C GLU A 328 -24.81 7.85 0.21
N PHE A 329 -24.68 7.62 1.51
CA PHE A 329 -23.53 6.97 2.12
C PHE A 329 -24.00 5.67 2.78
N VAL A 330 -23.56 4.53 2.25
CA VAL A 330 -23.75 3.21 2.84
C VAL A 330 -22.50 2.86 3.64
N LEU A 331 -22.65 2.85 4.97
CA LEU A 331 -21.58 2.66 5.95
C LEU A 331 -21.67 1.27 6.56
N LYS A 332 -20.56 0.76 7.10
CA LYS A 332 -20.59 -0.51 7.85
C LYS A 332 -21.58 -0.43 9.01
N SER A 333 -21.47 0.62 9.81
CA SER A 333 -22.38 0.96 10.90
C SER A 333 -22.65 2.46 10.92
N LEU A 334 -23.80 2.87 11.45
CA LEU A 334 -24.12 4.30 11.63
C LEU A 334 -23.20 5.00 12.64
N ASN A 335 -22.46 4.25 13.45
CA ASN A 335 -21.39 4.81 14.29
C ASN A 335 -20.28 5.46 13.46
N ASP A 336 -20.06 5.00 12.21
CA ASP A 336 -19.07 5.56 11.30
C ASP A 336 -19.51 6.87 10.63
N LYS A 337 -20.76 7.29 10.86
CA LYS A 337 -21.35 8.51 10.28
C LYS A 337 -20.57 9.76 10.66
N GLN A 338 -20.06 9.82 11.90
CA GLN A 338 -19.30 10.98 12.36
C GLN A 338 -18.02 11.16 11.56
N TYR A 339 -17.26 10.09 11.33
CA TYR A 339 -16.03 10.15 10.52
C TYR A 339 -16.30 10.58 9.08
N THR A 340 -17.37 10.06 8.48
CA THR A 340 -17.78 10.47 7.13
C THR A 340 -18.14 11.97 7.09
N LYS A 341 -18.86 12.47 8.09
CA LYS A 341 -19.18 13.89 8.22
C LYS A 341 -17.93 14.76 8.40
N MET A 342 -16.94 14.30 9.17
CA MET A 342 -15.66 15.00 9.34
C MET A 342 -14.91 15.09 8.01
N ALA A 343 -14.78 13.98 7.27
CA ALA A 343 -14.14 13.99 5.96
C ALA A 343 -14.83 14.95 4.97
N ILE A 344 -16.18 14.97 4.95
CA ILE A 344 -16.94 15.93 4.12
C ILE A 344 -16.68 17.37 4.59
N GLN A 345 -16.67 17.61 5.91
CA GLN A 345 -16.40 18.92 6.47
C GLN A 345 -15.03 19.44 6.02
N ASP A 346 -14.00 18.61 6.11
CA ASP A 346 -12.63 18.96 5.70
C ASP A 346 -12.55 19.25 4.20
N MET A 347 -13.15 18.41 3.36
CA MET A 347 -13.18 18.62 1.91
C MET A 347 -13.97 19.88 1.52
N SER A 348 -15.07 20.16 2.22
CA SER A 348 -15.96 21.31 1.96
C SER A 348 -15.44 22.66 2.47
N ASN A 349 -14.21 22.73 2.98
CA ASN A 349 -13.68 23.90 3.69
C ASN A 349 -14.60 24.33 4.84
N TYR A 350 -14.99 23.36 5.67
CA TYR A 350 -15.85 23.53 6.85
C TYR A 350 -17.28 24.03 6.56
N GLN A 351 -17.81 23.75 5.36
CA GLN A 351 -19.17 24.14 4.94
C GLN A 351 -20.19 22.97 4.99
N LEU A 352 -20.04 22.04 5.94
CA LEU A 352 -20.89 20.84 6.06
C LEU A 352 -22.40 21.16 6.13
N THR A 353 -22.79 22.22 6.85
CA THR A 353 -24.20 22.66 6.93
C THR A 353 -24.74 23.11 5.58
N SER A 354 -23.92 23.81 4.79
CA SER A 354 -24.28 24.21 3.43
C SER A 354 -24.43 22.99 2.53
N PHE A 355 -23.47 22.06 2.61
CA PHE A 355 -23.55 20.79 1.89
C PHE A 355 -24.83 20.01 2.21
N GLN A 356 -25.20 19.89 3.49
CA GLN A 356 -26.40 19.16 3.90
C GLN A 356 -27.71 19.86 3.55
N SER A 357 -27.74 21.20 3.58
CA SER A 357 -28.96 21.94 3.23
C SER A 357 -29.22 22.02 1.73
N LYS A 358 -28.16 21.93 0.90
CA LYS A 358 -28.25 21.99 -0.57
C LYS A 358 -28.45 20.63 -1.26
N ASN A 359 -28.31 19.53 -0.52
CA ASN A 359 -28.36 18.17 -1.06
C ASN A 359 -29.27 17.28 -0.21
N LYS A 360 -29.88 16.27 -0.83
CA LYS A 360 -30.56 15.21 -0.10
C LYS A 360 -29.53 14.17 0.35
N VAL A 361 -28.92 14.41 1.52
CA VAL A 361 -27.90 13.53 2.09
C VAL A 361 -28.54 12.41 2.92
N ILE A 362 -28.23 11.16 2.58
CA ILE A 362 -28.79 9.96 3.21
C ILE A 362 -27.64 9.12 3.76
N PHE A 363 -27.80 8.57 4.96
CA PHE A 363 -26.88 7.60 5.56
C PHE A 363 -27.64 6.30 5.81
N LYS A 364 -27.08 5.16 5.39
CA LYS A 364 -27.61 3.81 5.63
C LYS A 364 -26.55 2.93 6.28
N SER A 365 -26.99 1.95 7.07
CA SER A 365 -26.13 0.85 7.49
C SER A 365 -26.14 -0.24 6.43
N SER A 366 -24.99 -0.84 6.14
CA SER A 366 -24.91 -2.05 5.32
C SER A 366 -25.47 -3.27 6.03
N GLU A 367 -25.60 -3.22 7.36
CA GLU A 367 -26.23 -4.28 8.17
C GLU A 367 -27.74 -4.42 7.88
N ASP A 368 -28.35 -3.38 7.30
CA ASP A 368 -29.76 -3.36 6.93
C ASP A 368 -30.03 -3.84 5.48
N LEU A 369 -29.00 -4.36 4.76
CA LEU A 369 -29.01 -4.62 3.30
C LEU A 369 -28.82 -6.07 2.85
#